data_AF-A0A4Q1HLF9-F1
#
_entry.id   AF-A0A4Q1HLF9-F1
#
_cell.length_a   1.000
_cell.length_b   1.000
_cell.length_c   1.000
_cell.angle_alpha   90.00
_cell.angle_beta   90.00
_cell.angle_gamma   90.00
#
_symmetry.space_group_name_H-M   'P 1'
#
loop_
_entity.id
_entity.type
_entity.pdbx_description
1 polymer ?
#
loop_
_entity_poly.entity_id
_entity_poly.type
_entity_poly.pdbx_seq_one_letter_code
_entity_poly.pdbx_strand_id
1 'polypeptide(L)'
;MLSPRVAGLCLVALLAGCASSGSRNDAGPDGAASLSSSSSSSLPAAKSGDSCRSNRSSCLYNGAYESGERNYAQQAAAKLNLAELQRLKSAFGQ
;
A
#
# COMPACT_ATOMS: atom_id res chain seq x y z
N MET A 1 17.62 -24.94 34.50
CA MET A 1 16.71 -23.84 34.88
C MET A 1 17.25 -22.57 34.25
N LEU A 2 16.49 -21.92 33.36
CA LEU A 2 16.94 -20.71 32.68
C LEU A 2 17.05 -19.56 33.70
N SER A 3 18.24 -18.95 33.81
CA SER A 3 18.48 -17.83 34.72
C SER A 3 17.52 -16.68 34.41
N PRO A 4 17.02 -15.94 35.43
CA PRO A 4 16.13 -14.79 35.23
C PRO A 4 16.75 -13.72 34.30
N ARG A 5 18.09 -13.66 34.25
CA ARG A 5 18.82 -12.78 33.32
C ARG A 5 18.79 -13.26 31.87
N VAL A 6 18.83 -14.58 31.65
CA VAL A 6 18.76 -15.20 30.32
C VAL A 6 17.33 -15.14 29.78
N ALA A 7 16.33 -15.35 30.64
CA ALA A 7 14.92 -15.16 30.30
C ALA A 7 14.62 -13.69 29.92
N GLY A 8 15.19 -12.72 30.65
CA GLY A 8 15.05 -11.29 30.33
C GLY A 8 15.69 -10.90 28.98
N LEU A 9 16.88 -11.42 28.67
CA LEU A 9 17.56 -11.16 27.40
C LEU A 9 16.83 -11.75 26.20
N CYS A 10 16.24 -12.95 26.32
CA CYS A 10 15.42 -13.55 25.26
C CYS A 10 14.12 -12.76 24.99
N LEU A 11 13.52 -12.15 26.02
CA LEU A 11 12.26 -11.40 25.90
C LEU A 11 12.45 -10.05 25.18
N VAL A 12 13.61 -9.41 25.34
CA VAL A 12 13.96 -8.16 24.63
C VAL A 12 14.28 -8.41 23.15
N ALA A 13 14.91 -9.53 22.82
CA ALA A 13 15.23 -9.89 21.43
C ALA A 13 13.98 -10.16 20.57
N LEU A 14 12.91 -10.69 21.15
CA LEU A 14 11.64 -10.96 20.45
C LEU A 14 10.81 -9.69 20.20
N LEU A 15 11.04 -8.62 20.95
CA LEU A 15 10.38 -7.31 20.77
C LEU A 15 11.16 -6.36 19.83
N ALA A 16 12.41 -6.69 19.49
CA ALA A 16 13.26 -5.94 18.57
C ALA A 16 13.20 -6.45 17.11
N GLY A 17 12.30 -7.40 16.81
CA GLY A 17 12.17 -8.05 15.51
C GLY A 17 11.13 -7.45 14.56
N CYS A 18 10.99 -6.12 14.47
CA CYS A 18 10.21 -5.49 13.40
C CYS A 18 10.60 -4.02 13.16
N ALA A 19 11.84 -3.77 12.76
CA ALA A 19 12.24 -2.47 12.20
C ALA A 19 13.17 -2.68 11.01
N SER A 20 12.59 -3.08 9.87
CA SER A 20 13.11 -2.59 8.61
C SER A 20 12.78 -1.10 8.57
N SER A 21 13.75 -0.25 8.90
CA SER A 21 13.63 1.21 8.80
C SER A 21 13.59 1.63 7.33
N GLY A 22 12.46 1.36 6.66
CA GLY A 22 11.91 2.28 5.67
C GLY A 22 11.22 3.41 6.44
N SER A 23 11.72 4.63 6.26
CA SER A 23 11.22 5.83 6.94
C SER A 23 9.72 6.00 6.69
N ARG A 24 8.92 5.77 7.75
CA ARG A 24 7.49 6.05 7.79
C ARG A 24 7.31 7.54 8.08
N ASN A 25 6.77 8.26 7.11
CA ASN A 25 5.93 9.43 7.41
C ASN A 25 4.50 9.00 7.09
N ASP A 26 3.80 8.49 8.10
CA ASP A 26 2.39 8.15 8.02
C ASP A 26 1.55 9.43 8.20
N ALA A 27 0.69 9.73 7.22
CA ALA A 27 -0.47 10.60 7.39
C ALA A 27 -1.63 10.15 6.48
N GLY A 28 -2.31 9.06 6.88
CA GLY A 28 -3.73 8.77 6.57
C GLY A 28 -4.11 8.27 5.17
N PRO A 29 -5.27 7.61 5.02
CA PRO A 29 -5.28 6.17 4.84
C PRO A 29 -5.92 5.72 3.53
N ASP A 30 -5.12 5.24 2.58
CA ASP A 30 -5.52 4.24 1.60
C ASP A 30 -4.31 3.31 1.40
N GLY A 31 -4.53 2.02 1.68
CA GLY A 31 -3.51 1.05 2.07
C GLY A 31 -2.32 0.87 1.13
N ALA A 32 -1.13 0.84 1.72
CA ALA A 32 0.05 0.24 1.13
C ALA A 32 -0.12 -1.27 1.07
N ALA A 33 -0.61 -1.80 -0.05
CA ALA A 33 -0.20 -3.13 -0.49
C ALA A 33 1.16 -2.96 -1.17
N SER A 34 2.23 -3.35 -0.48
CA SER A 34 3.53 -3.59 -1.08
C SER A 34 3.41 -4.76 -2.06
N LEU A 35 2.93 -4.47 -3.26
CA LEU A 35 2.95 -5.42 -4.37
C LEU A 35 4.40 -5.56 -4.80
N SER A 36 4.99 -6.73 -4.53
CA SER A 36 6.16 -7.21 -5.26
C SER A 36 5.94 -6.93 -6.73
N SER A 37 6.67 -5.96 -7.26
CA SER A 37 6.48 -5.48 -8.62
C SER A 37 6.99 -6.56 -9.56
N SER A 38 6.07 -7.41 -10.01
CA SER A 38 6.27 -8.25 -11.18
C SER A 38 6.64 -7.34 -12.35
N SER A 39 7.81 -7.60 -12.93
CA SER A 39 8.38 -6.91 -14.06
C SER A 39 7.38 -6.78 -15.21
N SER A 40 6.81 -5.60 -15.41
CA SER A 40 6.02 -5.29 -16.59
C SER A 40 6.33 -3.88 -17.07
N SER A 41 7.07 -3.83 -18.18
CA SER A 41 7.26 -2.70 -19.09
C SER A 41 7.63 -1.37 -18.41
N SER A 42 8.92 -1.08 -18.38
CA SER A 42 9.53 0.22 -18.12
C SER A 42 9.04 1.28 -19.11
N LEU A 43 7.80 1.75 -18.97
CA LEU A 43 7.48 3.12 -19.31
C LEU A 43 8.37 4.00 -18.42
N PRO A 44 8.94 5.11 -18.91
CA PRO A 44 9.67 6.02 -18.06
C PRO A 44 8.67 6.56 -17.04
N ALA A 45 8.59 5.93 -15.86
CA ALA A 45 8.02 6.54 -14.68
C ALA A 45 8.82 7.83 -14.51
N ALA A 46 8.20 8.94 -14.92
CA ALA A 46 8.86 10.21 -15.02
C ALA A 46 9.61 10.47 -13.73
N LYS A 47 10.80 11.07 -13.84
CA LYS A 47 11.68 11.44 -12.75
C LYS A 47 11.07 12.59 -11.92
N SER A 48 9.81 12.44 -11.53
CA SER A 48 8.99 13.37 -10.74
C SER A 48 9.21 13.17 -9.24
N GLY A 49 10.07 12.20 -8.86
CA GLY A 49 10.27 11.79 -7.47
C GLY A 49 10.76 12.90 -6.54
N ASP A 50 11.49 13.89 -7.06
CA ASP A 50 12.06 14.96 -6.23
C ASP A 50 11.15 16.20 -6.16
N SER A 51 10.51 16.59 -7.27
CA SER A 51 9.64 17.77 -7.33
C SER A 51 8.31 17.57 -6.61
N CYS A 52 7.69 16.39 -6.76
CA CYS A 52 6.44 16.06 -6.08
C CYS A 52 6.62 15.74 -4.59
N ARG A 53 7.86 15.50 -4.16
CA ARG A 53 8.17 15.22 -2.75
C ARG A 53 8.20 16.51 -1.92
N SER A 54 8.70 17.61 -2.49
CA SER A 54 8.67 18.93 -1.85
C SER A 54 7.27 19.52 -1.86
N ASN A 55 6.53 19.34 -2.96
CA ASN A 55 5.15 19.76 -3.06
C ASN A 55 4.31 18.67 -3.76
N ARG A 56 3.56 17.89 -2.99
CA ARG A 56 2.70 16.83 -3.56
C ARG A 56 1.58 17.42 -4.41
N SER A 57 0.98 18.51 -3.96
CA SER A 57 -0.17 19.12 -4.63
C SER A 57 0.16 19.62 -6.04
N SER A 58 1.40 20.04 -6.31
CA SER A 58 1.81 20.44 -7.67
C SER A 58 1.81 19.29 -8.68
N CYS A 59 1.73 18.04 -8.21
CA CYS A 59 1.69 16.85 -9.07
C CYS A 59 0.34 16.14 -9.05
N LEU A 60 -0.59 16.58 -8.19
CA LEU A 60 -1.94 16.03 -8.17
C LEU A 60 -2.80 16.82 -9.16
N TYR A 61 -3.35 16.13 -10.15
CA TYR A 61 -4.38 16.68 -11.00
C TYR A 61 -5.71 16.69 -10.22
N ASN A 62 -6.18 17.89 -9.83
CA ASN A 62 -7.42 18.10 -9.08
C ASN A 62 -8.50 18.73 -9.98
N GLY A 63 -8.64 18.22 -11.20
CA GLY A 63 -9.67 18.67 -12.14
C GLY A 63 -11.04 18.03 -11.85
N ALA A 64 -12.08 18.58 -12.48
CA ALA A 64 -13.36 17.89 -12.57
C ALA A 64 -13.21 16.62 -13.42
N TYR A 65 -14.08 15.63 -13.18
CA TYR A 65 -14.22 14.51 -14.11
C TYR A 65 -14.61 15.00 -15.50
N GLU A 66 -14.06 14.37 -16.52
CA GLU A 66 -14.53 14.55 -17.89
C GLU A 66 -16.00 14.12 -18.03
N SER A 67 -16.67 14.63 -19.07
CA SER A 67 -18.06 14.28 -19.34
C SER A 67 -18.24 12.76 -19.47
N GLY A 68 -19.09 12.18 -18.61
CA GLY A 68 -19.34 10.74 -18.56
C GLY A 68 -18.28 9.90 -17.81
N GLU A 69 -17.11 10.46 -17.50
CA GLU A 69 -16.02 9.73 -16.83
C GLU A 69 -16.41 9.25 -15.43
N ARG A 70 -17.15 10.06 -14.67
CA ARG A 70 -17.66 9.66 -13.35
C ARG A 70 -18.44 8.35 -13.39
N ASN A 71 -19.37 8.23 -14.34
CA ASN A 71 -20.20 7.04 -14.48
C ASN A 71 -19.36 5.82 -14.89
N TYR A 72 -18.42 6.04 -15.83
CA TYR A 72 -17.47 5.01 -16.22
C TYR A 72 -16.61 4.52 -15.05
N ALA A 73 -16.03 5.45 -14.28
CA ALA A 73 -15.19 5.13 -13.13
C ALA A 73 -15.94 4.33 -12.07
N GLN A 74 -17.18 4.74 -11.76
CA GLN A 74 -18.04 4.01 -10.82
C GLN A 74 -18.38 2.60 -11.33
N GLN A 75 -18.72 2.45 -12.61
CA GLN A 75 -19.00 1.14 -13.20
C GLN A 75 -17.77 0.22 -13.19
N ALA A 76 -16.59 0.78 -13.51
CA ALA A 76 -15.33 0.05 -13.47
C ALA A 76 -15.00 -0.41 -12.04
N ALA A 77 -15.14 0.48 -11.05
CA ALA A 77 -14.96 0.15 -9.64
C ALA A 77 -15.91 -0.95 -9.18
N ALA A 78 -17.20 -0.89 -9.57
CA ALA A 78 -18.17 -1.93 -9.23
C ALA A 78 -17.77 -3.31 -9.78
N LYS A 79 -17.28 -3.38 -11.02
CA LYS A 79 -16.79 -4.63 -11.61
C LYS A 79 -15.60 -5.22 -10.84
N LEU A 80 -14.65 -4.37 -10.44
CA LEU A 80 -13.49 -4.79 -9.66
C LEU A 80 -13.89 -5.29 -8.26
N ASN A 81 -14.82 -4.59 -7.60
CA ASN A 81 -15.33 -5.00 -6.29
C ASN A 81 -16.04 -6.35 -6.34
N LEU A 82 -16.81 -6.62 -7.41
CA LEU A 82 -17.46 -7.92 -7.60
C LEU A 82 -16.44 -9.04 -7.82
N ALA A 83 -15.41 -8.80 -8.63
CA ALA A 83 -14.34 -9.76 -8.86
C ALA A 83 -13.59 -10.07 -7.54
N GLU A 84 -13.29 -9.05 -6.74
CA GLU A 84 -12.62 -9.25 -5.45
C GLU A 84 -13.53 -9.94 -4.43
N LEU A 85 -14.82 -9.60 -4.38
CA LEU A 85 -15.80 -10.32 -3.56
C LEU A 85 -15.87 -11.79 -3.93
N GLN A 86 -15.86 -12.13 -5.22
CA GLN A 86 -15.81 -13.53 -5.67
C GLN A 86 -14.52 -14.21 -5.20
N ARG A 87 -13.36 -13.54 -5.34
CA ARG A 87 -12.08 -14.06 -4.85
C ARG A 87 -12.11 -14.35 -3.34
N LEU A 88 -12.63 -13.41 -2.55
CA LEU A 88 -12.77 -13.55 -1.11
C LEU A 88 -13.70 -14.69 -0.72
N LYS A 89 -14.86 -14.80 -1.39
CA LYS A 89 -15.80 -15.91 -1.18
C LYS A 89 -15.15 -17.27 -1.46
N SER A 90 -14.38 -17.38 -2.54
CA SER A 90 -13.67 -18.62 -2.87
C SER A 90 -12.54 -18.94 -1.88
N ALA A 91 -11.88 -17.93 -1.32
CA ALA A 91 -10.77 -18.12 -0.38
C ALA A 91 -11.21 -18.49 1.05
N PHE A 92 -12.36 -17.98 1.50
CA PHE A 92 -12.84 -18.12 2.88
C PHE A 92 -14.10 -18.98 3.04
N GLY A 93 -14.70 -19.44 1.94
CA GLY A 93 -15.93 -20.22 1.93
C GLY A 93 -15.75 -21.74 1.83
N GLN A 94 -14.60 -22.29 2.27
CA GLN A 94 -14.42 -23.73 2.47
C GLN A 94 -15.01 -24.18 3.82
#